data_AF-A0A5Q0LKR1-F1
#
_entry.id   AF-A0A5Q0LKR1-F1
#
_cell.length_a   1.000
_cell.length_b   1.000
_cell.length_c   1.000
_cell.angle_alpha   90.00
_cell.angle_beta   90.00
_cell.angle_gamma   90.00
#
_symmetry.space_group_name_H-M   'P 1'
#
loop_
_entity.id
_entity.type
_entity.pdbx_description
1 polymer ?
#
loop_
_entity_poly.entity_id
_entity_poly.type
_entity_poly.pdbx_seq_one_letter_code
_entity_poly.pdbx_strand_id
1 'polypeptide(L)'
;MNTKKCHARVMMSLVGCTALVLAATGTTAQAQARPRDPGRQTLPAGDGWGSAGTGTTGGAAADAAHVYTVTTWAGFKAALRNGSTAPKIIRVKGTIDAGAGGCDAFAAPGYDFDAYLRKYAPENWGYGTNLDAEPDDSPEGLRRASAARQDTAVKADVPANTTLVGVGRNAGFKGASLQIKAVDNVIVRNLAFESPLDCFPQWDPTDTSAGNWNSEYDSAVVYGSTHVWLDHNTFTDGDHPDSSLPTYFGRIYEQHDGELDIVRGADYVTASWNVFTDHDKTILIGNSDSAATAADDRGHLKVTFHHNLFSNLLERAPRVRFGQVDSYNNHFVAGDGFSYSYGIGMESQLVAEHNAFTLPSGISAATVLKKWKEAPLTAADNYVNGVATDLIAVHNAEIPAETLRSGAGWTPTLRTHVDRPRAVPAIVDHRAGAGKVC
;
A
#
# COMPACT_ATOMS: atom_id res chain seq x y z
N MET A 1 45.18 27.57 68.03
CA MET A 1 46.40 26.91 67.50
C MET A 1 46.07 25.48 67.13
N ASN A 2 46.12 25.17 65.82
CA ASN A 2 46.26 23.88 65.13
C ASN A 2 45.60 22.59 65.66
N THR A 3 44.46 22.26 65.04
CA THR A 3 44.15 21.02 64.28
C THR A 3 44.90 19.71 64.57
N LYS A 4 44.15 18.61 64.75
CA LYS A 4 44.04 17.51 63.76
C LYS A 4 42.98 16.45 64.14
N LYS A 5 42.45 15.84 63.06
CA LYS A 5 41.18 15.11 62.91
C LYS A 5 41.19 13.70 63.50
N CYS A 6 40.01 13.25 63.94
CA CYS A 6 39.72 11.92 64.48
C CYS A 6 39.07 11.04 63.40
N HIS A 7 39.54 9.79 63.24
CA HIS A 7 38.92 8.76 62.39
C HIS A 7 38.02 7.85 63.25
N ALA A 8 36.79 7.62 62.77
CA ALA A 8 35.80 6.76 63.42
C ALA A 8 35.87 5.31 62.90
N ARG A 9 35.51 4.42 63.83
CA ARG A 9 35.64 2.96 63.82
C ARG A 9 34.56 2.24 62.99
N VAL A 10 34.90 1.06 62.49
CA VAL A 10 33.94 -0.02 62.17
C VAL A 10 34.36 -1.25 62.98
N MET A 11 33.46 -1.78 63.80
CA MET A 11 33.60 -3.08 64.47
C MET A 11 32.57 -4.04 63.92
N MET A 12 33.06 -5.24 63.60
CA MET A 12 32.34 -6.40 63.13
C MET A 12 31.97 -7.28 64.32
N SER A 13 30.82 -7.92 64.30
CA SER A 13 30.54 -9.08 65.16
C SER A 13 29.53 -10.02 64.48
N LEU A 14 29.90 -11.30 64.45
CA LEU A 14 29.18 -12.44 63.89
C LEU A 14 28.95 -13.47 65.03
N VAL A 15 28.14 -14.49 64.75
CA VAL A 15 27.80 -15.73 65.54
C VAL A 15 26.40 -15.64 66.17
N GLY A 16 25.46 -16.59 66.02
CA GLY A 16 25.53 -17.94 65.47
C GLY A 16 24.15 -18.61 65.28
N CYS A 17 24.20 -19.88 64.89
CA CYS A 17 23.21 -20.72 64.20
C CYS A 17 21.91 -21.11 64.93
N THR A 18 20.83 -21.24 64.15
CA THR A 18 19.80 -22.29 64.31
C THR A 18 19.33 -22.75 62.92
N ALA A 19 19.43 -24.04 62.65
CA ALA A 19 19.00 -24.67 61.41
C ALA A 19 17.53 -25.10 61.49
N LEU A 20 16.75 -24.85 60.43
CA LEU A 20 15.57 -25.66 60.11
C LEU A 20 15.46 -25.74 58.58
N VAL A 21 15.46 -26.97 58.07
CA VAL A 21 15.37 -27.32 56.65
C VAL A 21 13.94 -27.09 56.16
N LEU A 22 13.74 -26.28 55.11
CA LEU A 22 12.52 -26.31 54.30
C LEU A 22 12.86 -26.34 52.80
N ALA A 23 12.28 -27.34 52.15
CA ALA A 23 12.32 -27.74 50.74
C ALA A 23 12.67 -26.66 49.71
N ALA A 24 13.73 -26.94 48.93
CA ALA A 24 13.96 -26.35 47.62
C ALA A 24 13.14 -27.15 46.58
N THR A 25 12.02 -26.60 46.15
CA THR A 25 11.30 -27.07 44.95
C THR A 25 10.81 -25.87 44.17
N GLY A 26 11.10 -25.86 42.87
CA GLY A 26 10.39 -25.04 41.90
C GLY A 26 11.21 -23.91 41.31
N THR A 27 12.00 -24.27 40.31
CA THR A 27 12.44 -23.43 39.19
C THR A 27 11.53 -22.22 38.94
N THR A 28 12.04 -21.00 39.16
CA THR A 28 11.53 -19.82 38.47
C THR A 28 11.87 -19.98 36.99
N ALA A 29 10.99 -20.63 36.25
CA ALA A 29 10.94 -20.45 34.80
C ALA A 29 10.54 -19.00 34.59
N GLN A 30 11.54 -18.11 34.49
CA GLN A 30 11.39 -16.88 33.74
C GLN A 30 10.97 -17.32 32.35
N ALA A 31 9.67 -17.27 32.08
CA ALA A 31 9.18 -17.28 30.72
C ALA A 31 9.81 -16.07 30.05
N GLN A 32 10.93 -16.29 29.35
CA GLN A 32 11.38 -15.38 28.31
C GLN A 32 10.14 -15.09 27.47
N ALA A 33 9.68 -13.84 27.49
CA ALA A 33 8.64 -13.39 26.58
C ALA A 33 9.09 -13.82 25.20
N ARG A 34 8.43 -14.84 24.64
CA ARG A 34 8.65 -15.24 23.25
C ARG A 34 8.47 -13.94 22.45
N PRO A 35 9.38 -13.61 21.52
CA PRO A 35 9.13 -12.54 20.56
C PRO A 35 7.71 -12.74 20.04
N ARG A 36 6.84 -11.73 20.21
CA ARG A 36 5.43 -11.84 19.82
C ARG A 36 5.41 -12.04 18.31
N ASP A 37 5.16 -13.28 17.89
CA ASP A 37 5.04 -13.70 16.49
C ASP A 37 4.26 -12.65 15.69
N PRO A 38 4.91 -11.89 14.79
CA PRO A 38 4.24 -10.83 14.04
C PRO A 38 3.03 -11.32 13.26
N GLY A 39 3.01 -12.59 12.85
CA GLY A 39 1.87 -13.22 12.17
C GLY A 39 0.63 -13.42 13.05
N ARG A 40 0.77 -13.30 14.37
CA ARG A 40 -0.35 -13.42 15.34
C ARG A 40 -0.82 -12.08 15.90
N GLN A 41 -0.22 -10.98 15.46
CA GLN A 41 -0.69 -9.65 15.82
C GLN A 41 -1.93 -9.30 15.01
N THR A 42 -2.83 -8.54 15.62
CA THR A 42 -4.07 -8.04 15.00
C THR A 42 -4.05 -6.52 14.99
N LEU A 43 -4.86 -5.90 14.15
CA LEU A 43 -5.04 -4.46 14.16
C LEU A 43 -5.66 -4.03 15.50
N PRO A 44 -5.08 -3.05 16.24
CA PRO A 44 -5.67 -2.58 17.48
C PRO A 44 -7.04 -1.95 17.28
N ALA A 45 -7.92 -2.08 18.29
CA ALA A 45 -9.21 -1.39 18.27
C ALA A 45 -9.00 0.13 18.23
N GLY A 46 -9.74 0.82 17.36
CA GLY A 46 -9.61 2.27 17.15
C GLY A 46 -8.48 2.69 16.20
N ASP A 47 -7.76 1.74 15.59
CA ASP A 47 -6.66 2.03 14.66
C ASP A 47 -7.14 2.08 13.21
N GLY A 48 -7.77 3.20 12.86
CA GLY A 48 -8.33 3.44 11.53
C GLY A 48 -9.56 2.61 11.20
N TRP A 49 -10.08 2.79 9.99
CA TRP A 49 -11.31 2.15 9.52
C TRP A 49 -11.25 0.62 9.49
N GLY A 50 -10.08 0.01 9.28
CA GLY A 50 -9.91 -1.44 9.39
C GLY A 50 -10.23 -1.99 10.79
N SER A 51 -10.20 -1.17 11.83
CA SER A 51 -10.54 -1.58 13.19
C SER A 51 -12.04 -1.52 13.50
N ALA A 52 -12.86 -1.01 12.57
CA ALA A 52 -14.30 -0.86 12.76
C ALA A 52 -14.99 -2.23 12.89
N GLY A 53 -16.16 -2.25 13.54
CA GLY A 53 -16.99 -3.45 13.61
C GLY A 53 -16.29 -4.64 14.26
N THR A 54 -16.10 -5.71 13.49
CA THR A 54 -15.40 -6.93 13.94
C THR A 54 -13.88 -6.77 14.02
N GLY A 55 -13.34 -5.71 13.40
CA GLY A 55 -11.92 -5.41 13.32
C GLY A 55 -11.15 -6.39 12.42
N THR A 56 -9.85 -6.13 12.23
CA THR A 56 -8.96 -6.96 11.42
C THR A 56 -8.05 -7.83 12.29
N THR A 57 -8.29 -9.13 12.29
CA THR A 57 -7.49 -10.15 13.01
C THR A 57 -6.68 -11.08 12.10
N GLY A 58 -6.95 -11.04 10.79
CA GLY A 58 -6.33 -11.88 9.79
C GLY A 58 -6.39 -13.37 10.16
N GLY A 59 -5.23 -14.01 10.06
CA GLY A 59 -5.03 -15.41 10.45
C GLY A 59 -4.53 -15.61 11.87
N ALA A 60 -4.62 -14.63 12.78
CA ALA A 60 -4.00 -14.73 14.11
C ALA A 60 -4.38 -15.99 14.91
N ALA A 61 -5.60 -16.49 14.68
CA ALA A 61 -6.15 -17.71 15.28
C ALA A 61 -5.72 -19.02 14.58
N ALA A 62 -4.81 -18.98 13.61
CA ALA A 62 -4.35 -20.16 12.88
C ALA A 62 -3.78 -21.22 13.83
N ASP A 63 -4.25 -22.45 13.64
CA ASP A 63 -3.66 -23.64 14.26
C ASP A 63 -2.30 -23.96 13.64
N ALA A 64 -1.59 -24.93 14.22
CA ALA A 64 -0.24 -25.28 13.76
C ALA A 64 -0.18 -25.83 12.32
N ALA A 65 -1.26 -26.42 11.81
CA ALA A 65 -1.31 -26.97 10.45
C ALA A 65 -1.51 -25.86 9.40
N HIS A 66 -2.03 -24.70 9.80
CA HIS A 66 -2.29 -23.54 8.93
C HIS A 66 -1.28 -22.40 9.11
N VAL A 67 -0.09 -22.70 9.66
CA VAL A 67 1.05 -21.78 9.68
C VAL A 67 2.10 -22.27 8.69
N TYR A 68 2.26 -21.52 7.60
CA TYR A 68 3.16 -21.85 6.50
C TYR A 68 4.39 -20.95 6.52
N THR A 69 5.52 -21.45 6.03
CA THR A 69 6.68 -20.64 5.65
C THR A 69 7.02 -20.96 4.21
N VAL A 70 7.06 -19.93 3.37
CA VAL A 70 7.21 -20.07 1.92
C VAL A 70 8.43 -19.29 1.43
N THR A 71 9.10 -19.83 0.43
CA THR A 71 10.29 -19.25 -0.21
C THR A 71 10.20 -19.29 -1.73
N THR A 72 9.09 -19.76 -2.29
CA THR A 72 8.87 -19.89 -3.74
C THR A 72 7.45 -19.48 -4.08
N TRP A 73 7.25 -19.01 -5.30
CA TRP A 73 5.93 -18.55 -5.76
C TRP A 73 4.91 -19.68 -5.81
N ALA A 74 5.32 -20.86 -6.30
CA ALA A 74 4.47 -22.06 -6.28
C ALA A 74 4.07 -22.46 -4.85
N GLY A 75 5.02 -22.39 -3.90
CA GLY A 75 4.75 -22.67 -2.48
C GLY A 75 3.79 -21.66 -1.85
N PHE A 76 3.95 -20.37 -2.17
CA PHE A 76 3.03 -19.32 -1.74
C PHE A 76 1.60 -19.55 -2.25
N LYS A 77 1.43 -19.77 -3.56
CA LYS A 77 0.11 -20.06 -4.14
C LYS A 77 -0.51 -21.35 -3.59
N ALA A 78 0.30 -22.36 -3.28
CA ALA A 78 -0.18 -23.60 -2.65
C ALA A 78 -0.66 -23.36 -1.20
N ALA A 79 0.07 -22.56 -0.43
CA ALA A 79 -0.31 -22.20 0.95
C ALA A 79 -1.64 -21.42 0.99
N LEU A 80 -1.86 -20.50 0.04
CA LEU A 80 -3.12 -19.75 -0.08
C LEU A 80 -4.33 -20.66 -0.31
N ARG A 81 -4.19 -21.69 -1.15
CA ARG A 81 -5.28 -22.64 -1.45
C ARG A 81 -5.56 -23.63 -0.31
N ASN A 82 -4.66 -23.77 0.64
CA ASN A 82 -4.79 -24.76 1.71
C ASN A 82 -5.64 -24.22 2.88
N GLY A 83 -6.52 -25.05 3.42
CA GLY A 83 -7.33 -24.73 4.60
C GLY A 83 -8.61 -23.93 4.35
N SER A 84 -9.02 -23.69 3.09
CA SER A 84 -10.27 -22.99 2.75
C SER A 84 -10.46 -21.71 3.60
N THR A 85 -11.51 -21.63 4.43
CA THR A 85 -11.85 -20.49 5.28
C THR A 85 -11.16 -20.48 6.65
N ALA A 86 -10.38 -21.51 6.99
CA ALA A 86 -9.67 -21.57 8.25
C ALA A 86 -8.67 -20.39 8.38
N PRO A 87 -8.52 -19.80 9.58
CA PRO A 87 -7.49 -18.80 9.83
C PRO A 87 -6.10 -19.35 9.46
N LYS A 88 -5.33 -18.58 8.70
CA LYS A 88 -4.03 -19.01 8.18
C LYS A 88 -2.96 -17.93 8.25
N ILE A 89 -1.75 -18.32 8.62
CA ILE A 89 -0.58 -17.44 8.63
C ILE A 89 0.40 -17.93 7.58
N ILE A 90 0.75 -17.08 6.62
CA ILE A 90 1.74 -17.38 5.59
C ILE A 90 2.94 -16.46 5.81
N ARG A 91 4.04 -17.06 6.23
CA ARG A 91 5.32 -16.38 6.44
C ARG A 91 6.13 -16.40 5.16
N VAL A 92 6.43 -15.24 4.59
CA VAL A 92 7.27 -15.11 3.39
C VAL A 92 8.72 -14.96 3.83
N LYS A 93 9.63 -15.80 3.34
CA LYS A 93 11.05 -15.74 3.68
C LYS A 93 11.89 -15.52 2.43
N GLY A 94 12.62 -14.41 2.41
CA GLY A 94 13.34 -13.95 1.23
C GLY A 94 12.42 -13.30 0.20
N THR A 95 12.99 -12.88 -0.92
CA THR A 95 12.24 -12.35 -2.06
C THR A 95 11.74 -13.49 -2.94
N ILE A 96 10.43 -13.52 -3.19
CA ILE A 96 9.78 -14.48 -4.07
C ILE A 96 9.45 -13.81 -5.40
N ASP A 97 10.07 -14.28 -6.48
CA ASP A 97 9.82 -13.78 -7.83
C ASP A 97 8.65 -14.55 -8.47
N ALA A 98 7.57 -13.85 -8.80
CA ALA A 98 6.39 -14.38 -9.48
C ALA A 98 6.55 -14.40 -11.02
N GLY A 99 7.49 -13.63 -11.56
CA GLY A 99 7.74 -13.42 -12.99
C GLY A 99 9.04 -14.03 -13.51
N ALA A 100 9.71 -14.90 -12.74
CA ALA A 100 11.06 -15.43 -13.05
C ALA A 100 11.27 -16.06 -14.44
N GLY A 101 10.19 -16.38 -15.17
CA GLY A 101 10.26 -16.87 -16.55
C GLY A 101 10.43 -15.79 -17.63
N GLY A 102 10.26 -14.51 -17.28
CA GLY A 102 10.26 -13.38 -18.22
C GLY A 102 9.04 -13.36 -19.15
N CYS A 103 8.92 -12.30 -19.97
CA CYS A 103 7.76 -12.08 -20.83
C CYS A 103 7.56 -13.18 -21.89
N ASP A 104 8.63 -13.75 -22.43
CA ASP A 104 8.56 -14.83 -23.42
C ASP A 104 7.81 -16.07 -22.89
N ALA A 105 7.86 -16.32 -21.58
CA ALA A 105 7.16 -17.45 -20.97
C ALA A 105 5.63 -17.29 -21.01
N PHE A 106 5.14 -16.07 -21.18
CA PHE A 106 3.71 -15.74 -21.20
C PHE A 106 3.16 -15.52 -22.61
N ALA A 107 4.02 -15.30 -23.62
CA ALA A 107 3.60 -15.04 -24.98
C ALA A 107 2.73 -16.19 -25.56
N ALA A 108 1.62 -15.83 -26.20
CA ALA A 108 0.81 -16.76 -26.97
C ALA A 108 1.58 -17.22 -28.23
N PRO A 109 1.42 -18.48 -28.69
CA PRO A 109 2.06 -18.92 -29.92
C PRO A 109 1.70 -18.00 -31.09
N GLY A 110 2.74 -17.49 -31.77
CA GLY A 110 2.57 -16.58 -32.90
C GLY A 110 2.37 -15.11 -32.52
N TYR A 111 2.36 -14.76 -31.23
CA TYR A 111 2.40 -13.36 -30.82
C TYR A 111 3.69 -12.69 -31.33
N ASP A 112 3.50 -11.58 -32.04
CA ASP A 112 4.57 -10.77 -32.62
C ASP A 112 4.26 -9.30 -32.32
N PHE A 113 5.07 -8.70 -31.45
CA PHE A 113 4.88 -7.32 -31.04
C PHE A 113 5.16 -6.33 -32.18
N ASP A 114 6.05 -6.65 -33.13
CA ASP A 114 6.27 -5.80 -34.30
C ASP A 114 5.05 -5.82 -35.24
N ALA A 115 4.36 -6.95 -35.35
CA ALA A 115 3.09 -7.04 -36.06
C ALA A 115 1.98 -6.25 -35.36
N TYR A 116 1.93 -6.29 -34.02
CA TYR A 116 1.05 -5.46 -33.22
C TYR A 116 1.28 -3.97 -33.50
N LEU A 117 2.54 -3.52 -33.35
CA LEU A 117 2.91 -2.12 -33.55
C LEU A 117 2.58 -1.66 -34.97
N ARG A 118 2.92 -2.47 -35.98
CA ARG A 118 2.66 -2.13 -37.39
C ARG A 118 1.16 -2.00 -37.68
N LYS A 119 0.31 -2.88 -37.13
CA LYS A 119 -1.13 -2.86 -37.41
C LYS A 119 -1.83 -1.69 -36.72
N TYR A 120 -1.50 -1.44 -35.45
CA TYR A 120 -2.23 -0.50 -34.60
C TYR A 120 -1.57 0.87 -34.45
N ALA A 121 -0.49 1.12 -35.21
CA ALA A 121 0.10 2.45 -35.29
C ALA A 121 -0.96 3.49 -35.68
N PRO A 122 -0.99 4.68 -35.05
CA PRO A 122 -2.00 5.69 -35.34
C PRO A 122 -2.13 6.09 -36.81
N GLU A 123 -1.05 6.03 -37.58
CA GLU A 123 -1.04 6.27 -39.03
C GLU A 123 -1.82 5.22 -39.84
N ASN A 124 -1.99 4.01 -39.28
CA ASN A 124 -2.66 2.89 -39.93
C ASN A 124 -4.07 2.63 -39.35
N TRP A 125 -4.25 2.85 -38.05
CA TRP A 125 -5.50 2.54 -37.34
C TRP A 125 -6.33 3.78 -36.97
N GLY A 126 -5.65 4.91 -36.68
CA GLY A 126 -6.28 6.12 -36.17
C GLY A 126 -6.65 6.07 -34.68
N TYR A 127 -7.33 7.13 -34.20
CA TYR A 127 -7.70 7.34 -32.80
C TYR A 127 -9.20 7.11 -32.51
N GLY A 128 -9.97 6.65 -33.50
CA GLY A 128 -11.44 6.65 -33.43
C GLY A 128 -12.07 5.35 -32.93
N THR A 129 -11.29 4.28 -32.75
CA THR A 129 -11.81 2.94 -32.42
C THR A 129 -10.82 2.20 -31.55
N ASN A 130 -11.28 1.72 -30.40
CA ASN A 130 -10.48 0.90 -29.50
C ASN A 130 -10.23 -0.50 -30.08
N LEU A 131 -9.35 -1.26 -29.44
CA LEU A 131 -8.93 -2.57 -29.95
C LEU A 131 -9.77 -3.74 -29.39
N ASP A 132 -10.71 -3.49 -28.49
CA ASP A 132 -11.46 -4.52 -27.76
C ASP A 132 -12.22 -5.49 -28.67
N ALA A 133 -12.70 -5.02 -29.81
CA ALA A 133 -13.47 -5.81 -30.77
C ALA A 133 -12.60 -6.60 -31.78
N GLU A 134 -11.26 -6.49 -31.71
CA GLU A 134 -10.37 -7.18 -32.63
C GLU A 134 -10.45 -8.72 -32.45
N PRO A 135 -10.43 -9.51 -33.54
CA PRO A 135 -10.55 -10.97 -33.48
C PRO A 135 -9.43 -11.65 -32.66
N ASP A 136 -9.68 -12.85 -32.16
CA ASP A 136 -8.71 -13.59 -31.32
C ASP A 136 -7.43 -13.99 -32.07
N ASP A 137 -7.47 -14.12 -33.39
CA ASP A 137 -6.31 -14.43 -34.24
C ASP A 137 -5.57 -13.18 -34.76
N SER A 138 -6.04 -11.98 -34.38
CA SER A 138 -5.35 -10.72 -34.65
C SER A 138 -4.16 -10.51 -33.72
N PRO A 139 -3.25 -9.55 -34.00
CA PRO A 139 -2.19 -9.19 -33.07
C PRO A 139 -2.71 -8.75 -31.68
N GLU A 140 -3.84 -8.04 -31.58
CA GLU A 140 -4.46 -7.71 -30.28
C GLU A 140 -5.06 -8.96 -29.62
N GLY A 141 -5.68 -9.85 -30.38
CA GLY A 141 -6.19 -11.13 -29.86
C GLY A 141 -5.08 -11.98 -29.23
N LEU A 142 -3.92 -12.04 -29.90
CA LEU A 142 -2.72 -12.72 -29.40
C LEU A 142 -2.09 -11.99 -28.21
N ARG A 143 -2.11 -10.64 -28.18
CA ARG A 143 -1.72 -9.86 -27.00
C ARG A 143 -2.61 -10.20 -25.80
N ARG A 144 -3.94 -10.16 -25.96
CA ARG A 144 -4.90 -10.54 -24.90
C ARG A 144 -4.66 -11.95 -24.38
N ALA A 145 -4.42 -12.91 -25.28
CA ALA A 145 -4.11 -14.28 -24.89
C ALA A 145 -2.78 -14.40 -24.12
N SER A 146 -1.79 -13.56 -24.44
CA SER A 146 -0.51 -13.48 -23.73
C SER A 146 -0.67 -12.84 -22.34
N ALA A 147 -1.40 -11.73 -22.26
CA ALA A 147 -1.75 -11.06 -21.01
C ALA A 147 -2.51 -12.01 -20.07
N ALA A 148 -3.51 -12.77 -20.56
CA ALA A 148 -4.24 -13.74 -19.75
C ALA A 148 -3.36 -14.87 -19.16
N ARG A 149 -2.27 -15.25 -19.86
CA ARG A 149 -1.29 -16.21 -19.33
C ARG A 149 -0.45 -15.61 -18.22
N GLN A 150 0.01 -14.37 -18.39
CA GLN A 150 0.72 -13.66 -17.34
C GLN A 150 -0.18 -13.42 -16.12
N ASP A 151 -1.41 -12.96 -16.32
CA ASP A 151 -2.43 -12.76 -15.30
C ASP A 151 -2.54 -13.97 -14.36
N THR A 152 -2.75 -15.16 -14.94
CA THR A 152 -2.83 -16.43 -14.19
C THR A 152 -1.52 -16.76 -13.45
N ALA A 153 -0.38 -16.36 -14.01
CA ALA A 153 0.92 -16.63 -13.43
C ALA A 153 1.21 -15.73 -12.21
N VAL A 154 0.98 -14.42 -12.33
CA VAL A 154 1.45 -13.40 -11.37
C VAL A 154 0.41 -13.01 -10.32
N LYS A 155 -0.89 -13.23 -10.59
CA LYS A 155 -1.94 -12.97 -9.59
C LYS A 155 -2.01 -14.07 -8.53
N ALA A 156 -2.26 -13.65 -7.30
CA ALA A 156 -2.51 -14.53 -6.17
C ALA A 156 -3.73 -14.07 -5.37
N ASP A 157 -4.82 -14.84 -5.45
CA ASP A 157 -6.01 -14.62 -4.65
C ASP A 157 -5.75 -14.93 -3.17
N VAL A 158 -5.94 -13.93 -2.32
CA VAL A 158 -5.78 -14.03 -0.88
C VAL A 158 -7.14 -14.36 -0.24
N PRO A 159 -7.33 -15.55 0.36
CA PRO A 159 -8.60 -15.89 0.96
C PRO A 159 -8.82 -15.15 2.28
N ALA A 160 -10.07 -15.15 2.77
CA ALA A 160 -10.43 -14.61 4.07
C ALA A 160 -9.63 -15.22 5.23
N ASN A 161 -9.57 -14.49 6.35
CA ASN A 161 -8.89 -14.88 7.60
C ASN A 161 -7.40 -15.22 7.38
N THR A 162 -6.70 -14.36 6.65
CA THR A 162 -5.30 -14.61 6.26
C THR A 162 -4.39 -13.53 6.77
N THR A 163 -3.27 -13.93 7.38
CA THR A 163 -2.13 -13.03 7.65
C THR A 163 -0.97 -13.42 6.76
N LEU A 164 -0.59 -12.52 5.85
CA LEU A 164 0.66 -12.56 5.12
C LEU A 164 1.69 -11.73 5.88
N VAL A 165 2.85 -12.31 6.20
CA VAL A 165 3.88 -11.60 6.96
C VAL A 165 5.29 -11.94 6.48
N GLY A 166 6.10 -10.92 6.25
CA GLY A 166 7.50 -11.10 5.89
C GLY A 166 8.37 -11.50 7.09
N VAL A 167 9.30 -12.43 6.87
CA VAL A 167 10.28 -12.89 7.85
C VAL A 167 11.59 -12.10 7.69
N GLY A 168 11.95 -11.36 8.74
CA GLY A 168 13.17 -10.56 8.75
C GLY A 168 13.02 -9.29 7.91
N ARG A 169 14.13 -8.85 7.30
CA ARG A 169 14.21 -7.56 6.59
C ARG A 169 14.07 -7.63 5.07
N ASN A 170 14.23 -8.83 4.50
CA ASN A 170 14.38 -9.03 3.05
C ASN A 170 13.27 -9.94 2.52
N ALA A 171 12.08 -9.89 3.13
CA ALA A 171 10.93 -10.67 2.70
C ALA A 171 10.06 -9.85 1.78
N GLY A 172 9.58 -10.46 0.70
CA GLY A 172 8.83 -9.71 -0.29
C GLY A 172 8.55 -10.48 -1.56
N PHE A 173 7.99 -9.77 -2.53
CA PHE A 173 7.65 -10.26 -3.85
C PHE A 173 8.26 -9.37 -4.92
N LYS A 174 8.70 -9.99 -6.02
CA LYS A 174 8.93 -9.31 -7.29
C LYS A 174 7.89 -9.78 -8.29
N GLY A 175 7.27 -8.84 -8.98
CA GLY A 175 6.39 -9.14 -10.10
C GLY A 175 5.05 -9.78 -9.71
N ALA A 176 4.64 -9.71 -8.44
CA ALA A 176 3.43 -10.36 -7.95
C ALA A 176 2.29 -9.36 -7.79
N SER A 177 1.06 -9.81 -8.08
CA SER A 177 -0.15 -9.04 -7.82
C SER A 177 -1.03 -9.75 -6.80
N LEU A 178 -1.15 -9.19 -5.60
CA LEU A 178 -2.00 -9.74 -4.55
C LEU A 178 -3.46 -9.32 -4.77
N GLN A 179 -4.34 -10.31 -4.89
CA GLN A 179 -5.77 -10.10 -5.14
C GLN A 179 -6.56 -10.37 -3.86
N ILE A 180 -6.88 -9.33 -3.09
CA ILE A 180 -7.73 -9.40 -1.89
C ILE A 180 -9.16 -9.10 -2.34
N LYS A 181 -9.82 -10.13 -2.89
CA LYS A 181 -11.06 -9.95 -3.66
C LYS A 181 -12.24 -10.68 -3.05
N ALA A 182 -13.31 -9.94 -2.77
CA ALA A 182 -14.57 -10.45 -2.21
C ALA A 182 -14.36 -11.31 -0.94
N VAL A 183 -13.46 -10.87 -0.07
CA VAL A 183 -13.10 -11.54 1.18
C VAL A 183 -13.18 -10.58 2.37
N ASP A 184 -13.12 -11.13 3.56
CA ASP A 184 -13.05 -10.37 4.81
C ASP A 184 -11.80 -10.76 5.60
N ASN A 185 -11.30 -9.84 6.41
CA ASN A 185 -10.33 -10.11 7.47
C ASN A 185 -8.96 -10.58 6.95
N VAL A 186 -8.21 -9.65 6.36
CA VAL A 186 -6.87 -9.91 5.79
C VAL A 186 -5.82 -8.94 6.36
N ILE A 187 -4.65 -9.48 6.71
CA ILE A 187 -3.48 -8.72 7.16
C ILE A 187 -2.33 -8.96 6.19
N VAL A 188 -1.67 -7.90 5.71
CA VAL A 188 -0.47 -7.95 4.86
C VAL A 188 0.61 -7.08 5.50
N ARG A 189 1.72 -7.69 5.94
CA ARG A 189 2.72 -6.97 6.75
C ARG A 189 4.16 -7.31 6.46
N ASN A 190 5.04 -6.32 6.61
CA ASN A 190 6.49 -6.50 6.58
C ASN A 190 7.01 -7.08 5.25
N LEU A 191 6.38 -6.75 4.13
CA LEU A 191 6.73 -7.24 2.80
C LEU A 191 7.20 -6.10 1.90
N ALA A 192 8.29 -6.30 1.17
CA ALA A 192 8.66 -5.46 0.04
C ALA A 192 8.00 -6.00 -1.24
N PHE A 193 7.32 -5.14 -1.97
CA PHE A 193 6.71 -5.39 -3.26
C PHE A 193 7.51 -4.59 -4.28
N GLU A 194 8.05 -5.31 -5.25
CA GLU A 194 8.49 -4.72 -6.51
C GLU A 194 7.41 -4.99 -7.55
N SER A 195 6.90 -3.92 -8.14
CA SER A 195 5.68 -3.89 -8.94
C SER A 195 5.69 -4.95 -10.06
N PRO A 196 4.52 -5.53 -10.38
CA PRO A 196 4.36 -6.34 -11.57
C PRO A 196 4.54 -5.51 -12.84
N LEU A 197 5.53 -5.90 -13.62
CA LEU A 197 5.70 -5.42 -14.99
C LEU A 197 4.73 -6.16 -15.91
N ASP A 198 3.73 -5.48 -16.48
CA ASP A 198 2.91 -6.02 -17.54
C ASP A 198 3.76 -6.19 -18.80
N CYS A 199 3.86 -7.42 -19.30
CA CYS A 199 4.62 -7.72 -20.51
C CYS A 199 3.87 -7.33 -21.78
N PHE A 200 2.55 -7.16 -21.69
CA PHE A 200 1.67 -6.95 -22.82
C PHE A 200 0.65 -5.80 -22.58
N PRO A 201 1.07 -4.58 -22.20
CA PRO A 201 0.20 -3.42 -22.12
C PRO A 201 -0.69 -3.27 -23.35
N GLN A 202 -1.95 -2.91 -23.13
CA GLN A 202 -2.90 -2.66 -24.22
C GLN A 202 -2.71 -1.23 -24.73
N TRP A 203 -2.62 -1.07 -26.05
CA TRP A 203 -2.76 0.25 -26.68
C TRP A 203 -4.25 0.61 -26.79
N ASP A 204 -4.66 1.67 -26.10
CA ASP A 204 -5.97 2.28 -26.30
C ASP A 204 -5.81 3.60 -27.08
N PRO A 205 -6.11 3.60 -28.40
CA PRO A 205 -6.07 4.80 -29.21
C PRO A 205 -7.18 5.81 -28.86
N THR A 206 -8.17 5.43 -28.05
CA THR A 206 -9.27 6.30 -27.62
C THR A 206 -9.07 6.89 -26.23
N ASP A 207 -8.05 6.43 -25.50
CA ASP A 207 -7.68 6.99 -24.21
C ASP A 207 -6.91 8.31 -24.40
N THR A 208 -7.55 9.42 -24.00
CA THR A 208 -7.16 10.79 -24.34
C THR A 208 -7.17 11.07 -25.85
N SER A 209 -6.80 12.30 -26.25
CA SER A 209 -6.67 12.65 -27.66
C SER A 209 -5.41 12.10 -28.33
N ALA A 210 -4.48 11.53 -27.54
CA ALA A 210 -3.18 11.07 -28.02
C ALA A 210 -2.99 9.54 -27.90
N GLY A 211 -4.01 8.82 -27.40
CA GLY A 211 -3.91 7.40 -27.04
C GLY A 211 -3.01 7.16 -25.82
N ASN A 212 -3.11 5.97 -25.23
CA ASN A 212 -2.26 5.51 -24.13
C ASN A 212 -2.00 4.00 -24.18
N TRP A 213 -0.89 3.60 -23.59
CA TRP A 213 -0.67 2.22 -23.18
C TRP A 213 -1.22 2.05 -21.76
N ASN A 214 -1.97 0.99 -21.52
CA ASN A 214 -2.55 0.68 -20.21
C ASN A 214 -2.14 -0.73 -19.79
N SER A 215 -1.68 -0.85 -18.54
CA SER A 215 -1.30 -2.11 -17.89
C SER A 215 -2.38 -2.55 -16.89
N GLU A 216 -2.31 -3.82 -16.46
CA GLU A 216 -3.41 -4.46 -15.71
C GLU A 216 -3.07 -4.86 -14.27
N TYR A 217 -1.83 -4.67 -13.82
CA TYR A 217 -1.33 -5.29 -12.60
C TYR A 217 -0.92 -4.26 -11.55
N ASP A 218 -1.60 -4.32 -10.42
CA ASP A 218 -1.16 -3.65 -9.19
C ASP A 218 -0.38 -4.61 -8.28
N SER A 219 0.53 -4.09 -7.46
CA SER A 219 1.19 -4.87 -6.39
C SER A 219 0.17 -5.51 -5.45
N ALA A 220 -0.89 -4.77 -5.08
CA ALA A 220 -2.01 -5.29 -4.31
C ALA A 220 -3.34 -4.60 -4.66
N VAL A 221 -4.43 -5.39 -4.70
CA VAL A 221 -5.79 -4.89 -4.93
C VAL A 221 -6.72 -5.36 -3.83
N VAL A 222 -7.43 -4.42 -3.22
CA VAL A 222 -8.57 -4.67 -2.32
C VAL A 222 -9.85 -4.43 -3.10
N TYR A 223 -10.46 -5.51 -3.58
CA TYR A 223 -11.64 -5.47 -4.44
C TYR A 223 -12.84 -6.00 -3.67
N GLY A 224 -13.84 -5.16 -3.37
CA GLY A 224 -15.08 -5.59 -2.72
C GLY A 224 -14.86 -6.39 -1.43
N SER A 225 -13.77 -6.10 -0.72
CA SER A 225 -13.35 -6.80 0.49
C SER A 225 -13.44 -5.91 1.71
N THR A 226 -13.55 -6.51 2.89
CA THR A 226 -13.69 -5.80 4.16
C THR A 226 -12.64 -6.18 5.20
N HIS A 227 -12.37 -5.26 6.14
CA HIS A 227 -11.42 -5.46 7.25
C HIS A 227 -10.04 -5.90 6.75
N VAL A 228 -9.35 -4.99 6.09
CA VAL A 228 -8.00 -5.22 5.55
C VAL A 228 -6.99 -4.30 6.23
N TRP A 229 -5.86 -4.86 6.64
CA TRP A 229 -4.75 -4.10 7.25
C TRP A 229 -3.45 -4.33 6.48
N LEU A 230 -2.95 -3.26 5.85
CA LEU A 230 -1.64 -3.24 5.19
C LEU A 230 -0.67 -2.44 6.06
N ASP A 231 0.33 -3.11 6.64
CA ASP A 231 1.24 -2.46 7.59
C ASP A 231 2.72 -2.79 7.43
N HIS A 232 3.55 -1.75 7.47
CA HIS A 232 5.00 -1.88 7.31
C HIS A 232 5.40 -2.61 6.01
N ASN A 233 4.69 -2.36 4.91
CA ASN A 233 5.11 -2.84 3.60
C ASN A 233 5.91 -1.76 2.85
N THR A 234 6.64 -2.15 1.83
CA THR A 234 7.29 -1.24 0.89
C THR A 234 6.79 -1.58 -0.52
N PHE A 235 6.42 -0.58 -1.30
CA PHE A 235 5.90 -0.69 -2.66
C PHE A 235 6.77 0.20 -3.58
N THR A 236 7.25 -0.34 -4.70
CA THR A 236 8.12 0.37 -5.65
C THR A 236 8.20 -0.33 -7.01
N ASP A 237 8.50 0.41 -8.08
CA ASP A 237 8.85 -0.18 -9.38
C ASP A 237 10.24 -0.87 -9.38
N GLY A 238 11.05 -0.61 -8.36
CA GLY A 238 12.33 -1.30 -8.12
C GLY A 238 13.30 -1.22 -9.30
N ASP A 239 13.64 -2.37 -9.88
CA ASP A 239 14.65 -2.47 -10.95
C ASP A 239 14.13 -1.96 -12.32
N HIS A 240 12.84 -1.61 -12.42
CA HIS A 240 12.17 -1.23 -13.66
C HIS A 240 11.41 0.11 -13.58
N PRO A 241 12.03 1.24 -13.18
CA PRO A 241 11.30 2.51 -13.10
C PRO A 241 10.77 2.94 -14.48
N ASP A 242 9.65 3.66 -14.52
CA ASP A 242 9.03 4.12 -15.78
C ASP A 242 9.99 4.91 -16.70
N SER A 243 10.95 5.62 -16.12
CA SER A 243 12.03 6.32 -16.84
C SER A 243 12.93 5.41 -17.71
N SER A 244 12.92 4.10 -17.46
CA SER A 244 13.64 3.09 -18.23
C SER A 244 12.82 2.47 -19.36
N LEU A 245 11.50 2.72 -19.40
CA LEU A 245 10.58 2.09 -20.34
C LEU A 245 10.68 2.73 -21.74
N PRO A 246 10.50 1.93 -22.81
CA PRO A 246 10.53 2.44 -24.17
C PRO A 246 9.30 3.31 -24.47
N THR A 247 9.33 4.00 -25.61
CA THR A 247 8.20 4.78 -26.12
C THR A 247 7.72 4.17 -27.44
N TYR A 248 6.42 3.97 -27.59
CA TYR A 248 5.78 3.58 -28.84
C TYR A 248 4.59 4.51 -29.12
N PHE A 249 4.39 4.85 -30.39
CA PHE A 249 3.33 5.79 -30.82
C PHE A 249 3.40 7.17 -30.12
N GLY A 250 4.60 7.58 -29.69
CA GLY A 250 4.82 8.84 -28.98
C GLY A 250 4.34 8.84 -27.52
N ARG A 251 4.00 7.66 -26.97
CA ARG A 251 3.61 7.46 -25.57
C ARG A 251 4.56 6.47 -24.92
N ILE A 252 4.82 6.64 -23.62
CA ILE A 252 5.58 5.65 -22.84
C ILE A 252 4.84 4.32 -22.94
N TYR A 253 5.56 3.24 -23.16
CA TYR A 253 5.04 1.88 -23.08
C TYR A 253 4.85 1.57 -21.60
N GLU A 254 3.74 2.05 -21.05
CA GLU A 254 3.47 2.02 -19.62
C GLU A 254 3.20 0.59 -19.17
N GLN A 255 4.16 0.02 -18.45
CA GLN A 255 4.16 -1.39 -18.01
C GLN A 255 3.73 -1.57 -16.54
N HIS A 256 3.47 -0.49 -15.81
CA HIS A 256 2.92 -0.51 -14.45
C HIS A 256 1.50 0.06 -14.46
N ASP A 257 0.66 -0.41 -13.53
CA ASP A 257 -0.59 0.25 -13.19
C ASP A 257 -0.47 0.97 -11.84
N GLY A 258 -1.13 0.49 -10.78
CA GLY A 258 -1.00 1.03 -9.43
C GLY A 258 -0.18 0.17 -8.47
N GLU A 259 -0.05 0.64 -7.23
CA GLU A 259 0.59 -0.10 -6.15
C GLU A 259 -0.45 -0.73 -5.22
N LEU A 260 -1.39 0.09 -4.76
CA LEU A 260 -2.48 -0.33 -3.89
C LEU A 260 -3.80 0.26 -4.33
N ASP A 261 -4.63 -0.56 -4.97
CA ASP A 261 -5.96 -0.15 -5.39
C ASP A 261 -7.04 -0.66 -4.43
N ILE A 262 -7.98 0.21 -4.06
CA ILE A 262 -9.09 -0.09 -3.14
C ILE A 262 -10.40 0.28 -3.82
N VAL A 263 -11.12 -0.72 -4.33
CA VAL A 263 -12.15 -0.52 -5.35
C VAL A 263 -13.37 -1.41 -5.14
N ARG A 264 -14.46 -1.08 -5.83
CA ARG A 264 -15.62 -1.97 -6.05
C ARG A 264 -16.29 -2.39 -4.74
N GLY A 265 -16.65 -1.42 -3.91
CA GLY A 265 -17.32 -1.64 -2.64
C GLY A 265 -16.42 -2.17 -1.53
N ALA A 266 -15.08 -2.14 -1.70
CA ALA A 266 -14.17 -2.38 -0.59
C ALA A 266 -14.46 -1.44 0.59
N ASP A 267 -14.31 -1.89 1.83
CA ASP A 267 -14.66 -1.09 3.00
C ASP A 267 -13.80 -1.48 4.21
N TYR A 268 -13.65 -0.59 5.19
CA TYR A 268 -12.89 -0.87 6.41
C TYR A 268 -11.43 -1.31 6.12
N VAL A 269 -10.66 -0.41 5.53
CA VAL A 269 -9.24 -0.64 5.22
C VAL A 269 -8.36 0.31 6.03
N THR A 270 -7.28 -0.19 6.61
CA THR A 270 -6.22 0.63 7.21
C THR A 270 -4.90 0.31 6.52
N ALA A 271 -4.22 1.33 5.99
CA ALA A 271 -2.86 1.26 5.50
C ALA A 271 -1.95 2.11 6.39
N SER A 272 -1.08 1.47 7.15
CA SER A 272 -0.25 2.13 8.17
C SER A 272 1.23 1.83 8.02
N TRP A 273 2.10 2.82 8.29
CA TRP A 273 3.55 2.61 8.29
C TRP A 273 4.13 1.99 7.01
N ASN A 274 3.45 2.11 5.87
CA ASN A 274 3.98 1.62 4.60
C ASN A 274 4.92 2.66 3.96
N VAL A 275 5.78 2.20 3.05
CA VAL A 275 6.51 3.06 2.12
C VAL A 275 5.95 2.80 0.73
N PHE A 276 5.56 3.85 0.03
CA PHE A 276 5.27 3.84 -1.40
C PHE A 276 6.30 4.75 -2.05
N THR A 277 7.11 4.22 -2.97
CA THR A 277 8.21 4.98 -3.55
C THR A 277 8.48 4.67 -5.02
N ASP A 278 8.86 5.69 -5.78
CA ASP A 278 9.35 5.56 -7.15
C ASP A 278 8.34 4.85 -8.06
N HIS A 279 7.18 5.47 -8.23
CA HIS A 279 6.04 4.94 -8.99
C HIS A 279 5.11 6.06 -9.47
N ASP A 280 4.37 5.85 -10.57
CA ASP A 280 3.43 6.85 -11.10
C ASP A 280 2.06 6.84 -10.37
N LYS A 281 1.20 5.87 -10.71
CA LYS A 281 -0.22 5.83 -10.37
C LYS A 281 -0.53 5.07 -9.08
N THR A 282 -0.02 5.56 -7.97
CA THR A 282 0.12 4.79 -6.72
C THR A 282 -1.16 4.17 -6.11
N ILE A 283 -2.17 4.96 -5.74
CA ILE A 283 -3.32 4.49 -4.95
C ILE A 283 -4.64 5.06 -5.48
N LEU A 284 -5.46 4.22 -6.10
CA LEU A 284 -6.83 4.56 -6.50
C LEU A 284 -7.85 4.06 -5.48
N ILE A 285 -8.75 4.95 -5.05
CA ILE A 285 -9.88 4.61 -4.18
C ILE A 285 -11.18 4.88 -4.95
N GLY A 286 -11.87 3.81 -5.33
CA GLY A 286 -13.01 3.83 -6.23
C GLY A 286 -12.58 4.09 -7.68
N ASN A 287 -12.78 3.12 -8.57
CA ASN A 287 -12.14 3.11 -9.88
C ASN A 287 -12.93 3.80 -11.01
N SER A 288 -14.21 4.11 -10.84
CA SER A 288 -15.01 4.70 -11.91
C SER A 288 -16.08 5.68 -11.43
N ASP A 289 -16.42 6.63 -12.30
CA ASP A 289 -17.57 7.53 -12.13
C ASP A 289 -18.88 6.92 -12.68
N SER A 290 -18.83 5.72 -13.26
CA SER A 290 -20.02 5.14 -13.90
C SER A 290 -21.14 4.88 -12.89
N ALA A 291 -22.39 5.00 -13.33
CA ALA A 291 -23.55 4.81 -12.45
C ALA A 291 -23.57 3.41 -11.78
N ALA A 292 -23.09 2.39 -12.48
CA ALA A 292 -22.94 1.04 -11.95
C ALA A 292 -21.92 1.00 -10.80
N THR A 293 -20.72 1.54 -11.02
CA THR A 293 -19.67 1.56 -9.97
C THR A 293 -20.05 2.44 -8.79
N ALA A 294 -20.72 3.57 -9.06
CA ALA A 294 -21.22 4.46 -8.03
C ALA A 294 -22.29 3.79 -7.13
N ALA A 295 -23.03 2.80 -7.66
CA ALA A 295 -23.97 2.02 -6.85
C ALA A 295 -23.25 1.07 -5.88
N ASP A 296 -22.09 0.55 -6.27
CA ASP A 296 -21.26 -0.32 -5.44
C ASP A 296 -20.43 0.47 -4.41
N ASP A 297 -19.94 1.66 -4.76
CA ASP A 297 -18.97 2.40 -3.94
C ASP A 297 -19.60 3.39 -2.94
N ARG A 298 -20.81 3.91 -3.21
CA ARG A 298 -21.47 4.87 -2.30
C ARG A 298 -21.79 4.20 -0.96
N GLY A 299 -21.30 4.80 0.12
CA GLY A 299 -21.46 4.26 1.47
C GLY A 299 -20.37 3.26 1.89
N HIS A 300 -19.46 2.92 0.98
CA HIS A 300 -18.28 2.08 1.19
C HIS A 300 -16.98 2.91 1.10
N LEU A 301 -15.86 2.25 0.78
CA LEU A 301 -14.54 2.84 0.60
C LEU A 301 -14.07 3.65 1.81
N LYS A 302 -14.36 3.16 3.03
CA LYS A 302 -13.84 3.74 4.26
C LYS A 302 -12.41 3.27 4.49
N VAL A 303 -11.46 4.18 4.30
CA VAL A 303 -10.03 3.87 4.30
C VAL A 303 -9.29 4.83 5.21
N THR A 304 -8.34 4.32 6.00
CA THR A 304 -7.42 5.13 6.79
C THR A 304 -5.99 4.94 6.32
N PHE A 305 -5.28 6.05 6.06
CA PHE A 305 -3.85 6.10 5.84
C PHE A 305 -3.19 6.83 7.00
N HIS A 306 -2.26 6.18 7.70
CA HIS A 306 -1.43 6.90 8.67
C HIS A 306 0.00 6.42 8.77
N HIS A 307 0.90 7.36 9.05
CA HIS A 307 2.34 7.11 9.19
C HIS A 307 2.98 6.45 7.97
N ASN A 308 2.38 6.57 6.80
CA ASN A 308 3.00 6.12 5.56
C ASN A 308 4.01 7.15 5.06
N LEU A 309 5.07 6.66 4.41
CA LEU A 309 5.97 7.46 3.59
C LEU A 309 5.54 7.34 2.13
N PHE A 310 5.24 8.47 1.51
CA PHE A 310 4.97 8.59 0.08
C PHE A 310 6.13 9.38 -0.54
N SER A 311 7.02 8.72 -1.28
CA SER A 311 8.28 9.32 -1.73
C SER A 311 8.44 9.20 -3.25
N ASN A 312 8.81 10.29 -3.94
CA ASN A 312 9.05 10.28 -5.38
C ASN A 312 7.90 9.64 -6.20
N LEU A 313 6.66 9.93 -5.81
CA LEU A 313 5.46 9.52 -6.54
C LEU A 313 5.02 10.64 -7.48
N LEU A 314 4.52 10.31 -8.67
CA LEU A 314 3.96 11.31 -9.59
C LEU A 314 2.55 11.71 -9.15
N GLU A 315 1.66 10.74 -8.93
CA GLU A 315 0.28 11.02 -8.53
C GLU A 315 -0.38 9.96 -7.62
N ARG A 316 -1.64 10.26 -7.24
CA ARG A 316 -2.57 9.34 -6.53
C ARG A 316 -2.05 8.84 -5.19
N ALA A 317 -1.82 9.74 -4.25
CA ALA A 317 -1.48 9.40 -2.86
C ALA A 317 -2.50 9.90 -1.81
N PRO A 318 -3.78 9.45 -1.81
CA PRO A 318 -4.49 8.71 -2.87
C PRO A 318 -5.32 9.62 -3.80
N ARG A 319 -5.88 9.03 -4.86
CA ARG A 319 -7.00 9.61 -5.62
C ARG A 319 -8.32 8.96 -5.20
N VAL A 320 -9.29 9.76 -4.76
CA VAL A 320 -10.49 9.28 -4.06
C VAL A 320 -11.77 9.56 -4.83
N ARG A 321 -12.66 8.58 -4.86
CA ARG A 321 -14.09 8.71 -5.18
C ARG A 321 -14.93 8.14 -4.04
N PHE A 322 -16.08 8.76 -3.76
CA PHE A 322 -17.14 8.37 -2.81
C PHE A 322 -16.75 8.23 -1.32
N GLY A 323 -15.66 7.51 -1.05
CA GLY A 323 -15.29 7.02 0.26
C GLY A 323 -14.97 8.08 1.31
N GLN A 324 -15.19 7.70 2.57
CA GLN A 324 -14.72 8.44 3.74
C GLN A 324 -13.27 8.05 4.03
N VAL A 325 -12.35 8.83 3.48
CA VAL A 325 -10.91 8.57 3.59
C VAL A 325 -10.28 9.46 4.66
N ASP A 326 -9.73 8.85 5.69
CA ASP A 326 -8.92 9.53 6.72
C ASP A 326 -7.44 9.40 6.38
N SER A 327 -6.75 10.51 6.15
CA SER A 327 -5.31 10.53 5.90
C SER A 327 -4.61 11.42 6.92
N TYR A 328 -3.87 10.82 7.85
CA TYR A 328 -3.20 11.59 8.90
C TYR A 328 -1.78 11.12 9.25
N ASN A 329 -0.93 12.05 9.67
CA ASN A 329 0.48 11.79 10.02
C ASN A 329 1.28 11.03 8.95
N ASN A 330 0.95 11.20 7.67
CA ASN A 330 1.77 10.69 6.57
C ASN A 330 2.87 11.71 6.23
N HIS A 331 4.00 11.21 5.75
CA HIS A 331 5.08 12.03 5.20
C HIS A 331 5.10 11.89 3.68
N PHE A 332 4.96 13.01 2.97
CA PHE A 332 5.03 13.09 1.53
C PHE A 332 6.34 13.77 1.14
N VAL A 333 7.15 13.12 0.31
CA VAL A 333 8.40 13.65 -0.23
C VAL A 333 8.30 13.64 -1.75
N ALA A 334 7.97 14.79 -2.33
CA ALA A 334 7.80 14.92 -3.77
C ALA A 334 9.15 14.91 -4.49
N GLY A 335 9.20 14.25 -5.65
CA GLY A 335 10.31 14.33 -6.60
C GLY A 335 10.05 15.36 -7.70
N ASP A 336 10.96 15.44 -8.67
CA ASP A 336 10.91 16.44 -9.75
C ASP A 336 9.70 16.24 -10.70
N GLY A 337 9.20 15.00 -10.83
CA GLY A 337 8.05 14.64 -11.67
C GLY A 337 6.68 14.83 -10.99
N PHE A 338 6.65 15.36 -9.76
CA PHE A 338 5.43 15.42 -8.96
C PHE A 338 4.28 16.18 -9.63
N SER A 339 3.10 15.53 -9.69
CA SER A 339 1.86 16.10 -10.20
C SER A 339 0.95 16.55 -9.05
N TYR A 340 0.47 15.62 -8.22
CA TYR A 340 -0.32 15.91 -7.01
C TYR A 340 -0.27 14.76 -6.01
N SER A 341 -0.64 15.03 -4.74
CA SER A 341 -0.82 13.97 -3.74
C SER A 341 -2.28 13.52 -3.70
N TYR A 342 -3.19 14.42 -3.31
CA TYR A 342 -4.60 14.08 -3.13
C TYR A 342 -5.45 14.44 -4.33
N GLY A 343 -6.08 13.42 -4.93
CA GLY A 343 -7.03 13.61 -6.03
C GLY A 343 -8.48 13.63 -5.52
N ILE A 344 -9.17 14.76 -5.70
CA ILE A 344 -10.54 14.99 -5.24
C ILE A 344 -11.49 14.59 -6.37
N GLY A 345 -11.86 13.31 -6.38
CA GLY A 345 -12.78 12.71 -7.35
C GLY A 345 -14.24 12.77 -6.93
N MET A 346 -15.08 12.07 -7.70
CA MET A 346 -16.53 12.13 -7.59
C MET A 346 -17.00 11.78 -6.18
N GLU A 347 -17.75 12.69 -5.55
CA GLU A 347 -18.35 12.50 -4.21
C GLU A 347 -17.35 12.08 -3.12
N SER A 348 -16.06 12.36 -3.31
CA SER A 348 -15.05 12.03 -2.30
C SER A 348 -15.32 12.74 -0.98
N GLN A 349 -15.07 12.03 0.14
CA GLN A 349 -15.21 12.57 1.49
C GLN A 349 -13.84 12.49 2.19
N LEU A 350 -12.85 13.21 1.67
CA LEU A 350 -11.47 13.18 2.16
C LEU A 350 -11.27 14.07 3.39
N VAL A 351 -10.68 13.51 4.43
CA VAL A 351 -10.14 14.23 5.59
C VAL A 351 -8.63 14.03 5.62
N ALA A 352 -7.86 15.05 5.27
CA ALA A 352 -6.40 15.04 5.23
C ALA A 352 -5.83 15.96 6.32
N GLU A 353 -5.40 15.40 7.45
CA GLU A 353 -5.00 16.18 8.62
C GLU A 353 -3.62 15.81 9.15
N HIS A 354 -2.93 16.76 9.74
CA HIS A 354 -1.67 16.49 10.45
C HIS A 354 -0.55 15.84 9.61
N ASN A 355 -0.56 16.03 8.29
CA ASN A 355 0.45 15.47 7.38
C ASN A 355 1.62 16.44 7.19
N ALA A 356 2.77 15.89 6.80
CA ALA A 356 3.95 16.66 6.43
C ALA A 356 4.28 16.45 4.95
N PHE A 357 4.50 17.53 4.22
CA PHE A 357 4.89 17.55 2.82
C PHE A 357 6.26 18.20 2.68
N THR A 358 7.15 17.54 1.96
CA THR A 358 8.45 18.03 1.55
C THR A 358 8.42 18.17 0.03
N LEU A 359 8.38 19.42 -0.45
CA LEU A 359 8.25 19.73 -1.89
C LEU A 359 9.56 20.35 -2.41
N PRO A 360 10.02 19.95 -3.62
CA PRO A 360 11.16 20.58 -4.27
C PRO A 360 10.96 22.08 -4.50
N SER A 361 12.08 22.80 -4.63
CA SER A 361 12.03 24.21 -5.01
C SER A 361 11.35 24.38 -6.38
N GLY A 362 10.37 25.27 -6.46
CA GLY A 362 9.62 25.53 -7.68
C GLY A 362 8.30 24.77 -7.81
N ILE A 363 8.06 23.77 -6.95
CA ILE A 363 6.75 23.11 -6.84
C ILE A 363 5.92 23.84 -5.78
N SER A 364 4.77 24.37 -6.19
CA SER A 364 3.86 25.06 -5.28
C SER A 364 3.07 24.07 -4.42
N ALA A 365 2.80 24.44 -3.17
CA ALA A 365 1.86 23.71 -2.31
C ALA A 365 0.44 23.64 -2.90
N ALA A 366 0.09 24.52 -3.85
CA ALA A 366 -1.20 24.51 -4.54
C ALA A 366 -1.46 23.22 -5.31
N THR A 367 -0.41 22.51 -5.75
CA THR A 367 -0.55 21.28 -6.53
C THR A 367 -0.75 20.02 -5.66
N VAL A 368 -0.58 20.12 -4.34
CA VAL A 368 -0.83 18.98 -3.42
C VAL A 368 -2.25 18.44 -3.55
N LEU A 369 -3.22 19.33 -3.80
CA LEU A 369 -4.62 18.99 -4.04
C LEU A 369 -4.92 19.14 -5.53
N LYS A 370 -5.54 18.11 -6.13
CA LYS A 370 -6.04 18.17 -7.52
C LYS A 370 -7.53 17.95 -7.56
N LYS A 371 -8.27 18.88 -8.15
CA LYS A 371 -9.71 18.75 -8.35
C LYS A 371 -10.02 17.96 -9.62
N TRP A 372 -10.75 16.86 -9.47
CA TRP A 372 -11.31 16.11 -10.60
C TRP A 372 -12.83 16.31 -10.70
N LYS A 373 -13.51 16.47 -9.57
CA LYS A 373 -14.96 16.73 -9.47
C LYS A 373 -15.28 17.70 -8.35
N GLU A 374 -16.51 18.20 -8.33
CA GLU A 374 -17.04 18.94 -7.18
C GLU A 374 -17.24 18.00 -5.99
N ALA A 375 -16.35 18.07 -5.01
CA ALA A 375 -16.50 17.42 -3.71
C ALA A 375 -15.77 18.25 -2.64
N PRO A 376 -16.40 18.48 -1.46
CA PRO A 376 -15.73 19.18 -0.38
C PRO A 376 -14.75 18.26 0.35
N LEU A 377 -13.67 18.82 0.91
CA LEU A 377 -12.68 18.09 1.69
C LEU A 377 -12.33 18.84 2.98
N THR A 378 -11.81 18.12 3.97
CA THR A 378 -11.17 18.73 5.14
C THR A 378 -9.65 18.60 4.99
N ALA A 379 -8.92 19.72 5.03
CA ALA A 379 -7.46 19.72 5.02
C ALA A 379 -6.93 20.64 6.13
N ALA A 380 -6.62 20.08 7.31
CA ALA A 380 -6.29 20.87 8.50
C ALA A 380 -4.95 20.46 9.13
N ASP A 381 -4.26 21.42 9.76
CA ASP A 381 -2.97 21.22 10.45
C ASP A 381 -1.91 20.50 9.59
N ASN A 382 -1.90 20.75 8.27
CA ASN A 382 -0.88 20.22 7.38
C ASN A 382 0.33 21.14 7.32
N TYR A 383 1.51 20.56 7.11
CA TYR A 383 2.76 21.30 7.04
C TYR A 383 3.44 21.06 5.70
N VAL A 384 3.79 22.13 4.99
CA VAL A 384 4.60 22.07 3.77
C VAL A 384 5.96 22.70 4.06
N ASN A 385 7.04 21.95 3.81
CA ASN A 385 8.42 22.36 4.05
C ASN A 385 8.64 22.95 5.47
N GLY A 386 7.99 22.32 6.47
CA GLY A 386 8.10 22.72 7.88
C GLY A 386 7.27 23.94 8.30
N VAL A 387 6.40 24.46 7.42
CA VAL A 387 5.51 25.60 7.68
C VAL A 387 4.07 25.11 7.68
N ALA A 388 3.25 25.58 8.63
CA ALA A 388 1.81 25.27 8.63
C ALA A 388 1.16 25.90 7.39
N THR A 389 0.40 25.11 6.63
CA THR A 389 -0.14 25.51 5.34
C THR A 389 -1.61 25.14 5.24
N ASP A 390 -2.44 26.13 4.92
CA ASP A 390 -3.82 25.90 4.49
C ASP A 390 -3.81 25.49 3.02
N LEU A 391 -3.86 24.19 2.77
CA LEU A 391 -3.77 23.62 1.42
C LEU A 391 -4.93 24.06 0.53
N ILE A 392 -6.13 24.22 1.08
CA ILE A 392 -7.32 24.65 0.32
C ILE A 392 -7.16 26.13 -0.08
N ALA A 393 -6.75 26.98 0.86
CA ALA A 393 -6.58 28.40 0.59
C ALA A 393 -5.49 28.67 -0.46
N VAL A 394 -4.34 28.01 -0.34
CA VAL A 394 -3.25 28.13 -1.32
C VAL A 394 -3.69 27.60 -2.70
N HIS A 395 -4.33 26.44 -2.76
CA HIS A 395 -4.86 25.90 -4.02
C HIS A 395 -5.83 26.88 -4.69
N ASN A 396 -6.81 27.40 -3.95
CA ASN A 396 -7.82 28.31 -4.48
C ASN A 396 -7.24 29.65 -4.92
N ALA A 397 -6.16 30.12 -4.28
CA ALA A 397 -5.49 31.35 -4.65
C ALA A 397 -4.72 31.24 -5.96
N GLU A 398 -4.04 30.10 -6.19
CA GLU A 398 -3.15 29.92 -7.34
C GLU A 398 -3.84 29.22 -8.53
N ILE A 399 -4.89 28.43 -8.29
CA ILE A 399 -5.63 27.66 -9.29
C ILE A 399 -7.13 27.98 -9.22
N PRO A 400 -7.55 29.25 -9.48
CA PRO A 400 -8.93 29.69 -9.27
C PRO A 400 -9.96 28.99 -10.16
N ALA A 401 -9.53 28.44 -11.32
CA ALA A 401 -10.39 27.65 -12.20
C ALA A 401 -10.84 26.31 -11.58
N GLU A 402 -10.12 25.82 -10.56
CA GLU A 402 -10.35 24.53 -9.89
C GLU A 402 -10.73 24.69 -8.41
N THR A 403 -11.44 25.77 -8.05
CA THR A 403 -11.75 26.10 -6.64
C THR A 403 -12.32 24.91 -5.84
N LEU A 404 -11.69 24.58 -4.72
CA LEU A 404 -12.06 23.54 -3.75
C LEU A 404 -12.91 24.10 -2.61
N ARG A 405 -13.81 23.28 -2.08
CA ARG A 405 -14.69 23.62 -0.94
C ARG A 405 -14.23 22.89 0.32
N SER A 406 -14.28 23.58 1.45
CA SER A 406 -13.93 22.98 2.75
C SER A 406 -15.10 22.22 3.37
N GLY A 407 -14.81 21.20 4.17
CA GLY A 407 -15.74 20.45 5.01
C GLY A 407 -16.20 19.14 4.39
N ALA A 408 -15.46 18.05 4.63
CA ALA A 408 -15.76 16.71 4.11
C ALA A 408 -17.11 16.11 4.56
N GLY A 409 -17.79 16.73 5.53
CA GLY A 409 -19.10 16.29 6.03
C GLY A 409 -19.03 15.22 7.13
N TRP A 410 -17.83 14.85 7.59
CA TRP A 410 -17.61 13.91 8.68
C TRP A 410 -16.30 14.20 9.43
N THR A 411 -16.09 13.52 10.55
CA THR A 411 -14.86 13.63 11.36
C THR A 411 -14.39 12.24 11.76
N PRO A 412 -13.10 11.89 11.55
CA PRO A 412 -12.55 10.61 11.96
C PRO A 412 -12.60 10.44 13.49
N THR A 413 -12.99 9.25 13.94
CA THR A 413 -13.06 8.90 15.37
C THR A 413 -12.15 7.72 15.74
N LEU A 414 -11.62 7.01 14.73
CA LEU A 414 -10.77 5.84 14.88
C LEU A 414 -9.30 6.22 14.67
N ARG A 415 -8.75 7.01 15.61
CA ARG A 415 -7.32 7.34 15.66
C ARG A 415 -6.80 7.01 17.06
N THR A 416 -5.87 6.06 17.15
CA THR A 416 -5.26 5.67 18.44
C THR A 416 -4.29 6.72 18.97
N HIS A 417 -3.59 7.42 18.06
CA HIS A 417 -2.59 8.43 18.35
C HIS A 417 -2.51 9.42 17.18
N VAL A 418 -2.24 10.70 17.48
CA VAL A 418 -1.95 11.71 16.45
C VAL A 418 -0.68 12.46 16.86
N ASP A 419 0.36 12.28 16.06
CA ASP A 419 1.64 12.96 16.20
C ASP A 419 1.58 14.42 15.73
N ARG A 420 2.48 15.25 16.26
CA ARG A 420 2.64 16.61 15.75
C ARG A 420 3.19 16.57 14.33
N PRO A 421 2.62 17.30 13.36
CA PRO A 421 3.03 17.21 11.95
C PRO A 421 4.52 17.52 11.72
N ARG A 422 5.09 18.45 12.49
CA ARG A 422 6.52 18.78 12.44
C ARG A 422 7.44 17.62 12.82
N ALA A 423 6.96 16.64 13.60
CA ALA A 423 7.72 15.46 14.01
C ALA A 423 7.50 14.28 13.05
N VAL A 424 6.45 14.32 12.22
CA VAL A 424 6.07 13.23 11.30
C VAL A 424 7.23 12.79 10.41
N PRO A 425 8.01 13.68 9.76
CA PRO A 425 9.14 13.24 8.93
C PRO A 425 10.12 12.34 9.70
N ALA A 426 10.61 12.80 10.85
CA ALA A 426 11.55 12.02 11.66
C ALA A 426 10.96 10.70 12.18
N ILE A 427 9.66 10.67 12.50
CA ILE A 427 9.00 9.47 13.01
C ILE A 427 8.82 8.45 11.87
N VAL A 428 8.25 8.89 10.75
CA VAL A 428 7.89 8.05 9.61
C VAL A 428 9.15 7.52 8.91
N ASP A 429 10.12 8.39 8.60
CA ASP A 429 11.34 8.01 7.86
C ASP A 429 12.15 6.91 8.56
N HIS A 430 12.06 6.82 9.89
CA HIS A 430 12.76 5.82 10.66
C HIS A 430 12.01 4.49 10.81
N ARG A 431 10.67 4.51 10.74
CA ARG A 431 9.82 3.40 11.16
C ARG A 431 8.98 2.80 10.05
N ALA A 432 8.60 3.56 9.03
CA ALA A 432 7.81 3.04 7.92
C ALA A 432 8.62 2.04 7.07
N GLY A 433 7.91 1.14 6.42
CA GLY A 433 8.43 0.22 5.41
C GLY A 433 8.75 -1.18 5.92
N ALA A 434 9.02 -2.06 4.97
CA ALA A 434 9.41 -3.43 5.24
C ALA A 434 10.73 -3.51 6.02
N GLY A 435 10.86 -4.59 6.81
CA GLY A 435 12.01 -4.85 7.67
C GLY A 435 12.07 -4.04 8.96
N LYS A 436 10.99 -3.34 9.33
CA LYS A 436 10.90 -2.54 10.56
C LYS A 436 10.10 -3.25 11.66
N VAL A 437 9.43 -4.36 11.33
CA VAL A 437 8.76 -5.24 12.30
C VAL A 437 9.79 -6.25 12.83
N CYS A 438 10.28 -6.05 14.07
CA CYS A 438 11.28 -6.92 14.72
C CYS A 438 10.66 -7.84 15.77
#